data_AF-A0A6P0WWM0-F1
#
_entry.id   AF-A0A6P0WWM0-F1
#
_cell.length_a   1.000
_cell.length_b   1.000
_cell.length_c   1.000
_cell.angle_alpha   90.00
_cell.angle_beta   90.00
_cell.angle_gamma   90.00
#
_symmetry.space_group_name_H-M   'P 1'
#
loop_
_entity.id
_entity.type
_entity.pdbx_description
1 polymer ?
#
loop_
_entity_poly.entity_id
_entity_poly.type
_entity_poly.pdbx_seq_one_letter_code
_entity_poly.pdbx_strand_id
1 'polypeptide(L)'
;METLNIALPASMKEFIQAQVTLGSYSSASEYLRDLIRSDQRRKAKEALEAELLKGLHSGEATVMTDEDWDSIKHEVAQRLISGKNQ
;
A
#
# COMPACT_ATOMS: atom_id res chain seq x y z
N MET A 1 -20.41 4.43 9.72
CA MET A 1 -19.15 4.24 10.45
C MET A 1 -19.32 3.05 11.36
N GLU A 2 -18.34 2.17 11.41
CA GLU A 2 -18.27 1.10 12.42
C GLU A 2 -17.53 1.62 13.65
N THR A 3 -17.88 1.11 14.83
CA THR A 3 -17.27 1.49 16.10
C THR A 3 -16.13 0.52 16.45
N LEU A 4 -15.04 1.07 16.99
CA LEU A 4 -13.89 0.30 17.44
C LEU A 4 -13.59 0.67 18.89
N ASN A 5 -13.74 -0.28 19.80
CA ASN A 5 -13.42 -0.10 21.22
C ASN A 5 -12.01 -0.62 21.50
N ILE A 6 -11.14 0.24 22.02
CA ILE A 6 -9.73 -0.09 22.30
C ILE A 6 -9.43 0.32 23.74
N ALA A 7 -8.83 -0.60 24.51
CA ALA A 7 -8.24 -0.27 25.79
C ALA A 7 -6.84 0.29 25.58
N LEU A 8 -6.57 1.47 26.16
CA LEU A 8 -5.28 2.14 26.08
C LEU A 8 -4.77 2.46 27.50
N PRO A 9 -3.46 2.37 27.75
CA PRO A 9 -2.85 2.92 28.95
C PRO A 9 -3.17 4.41 29.10
N ALA A 10 -3.22 4.90 30.35
CA ALA A 10 -3.51 6.30 30.65
C ALA A 10 -2.59 7.27 29.89
N SER A 11 -1.28 6.96 29.84
CA SER A 11 -0.29 7.76 29.12
C SER A 11 -0.58 7.91 27.62
N MET A 12 -1.08 6.85 26.96
CA MET A 12 -1.44 6.92 25.55
C MET A 12 -2.70 7.75 25.32
N LYS A 13 -3.68 7.66 26.24
CA LYS A 13 -4.89 8.49 26.19
C LYS A 13 -4.55 9.97 26.34
N GLU A 14 -3.70 10.32 27.30
CA GLU A 14 -3.23 11.69 27.53
C GLU A 14 -2.52 12.25 26.29
N PHE A 15 -1.65 11.45 25.68
CA PHE A 15 -0.97 11.83 24.45
C PHE A 15 -1.95 12.14 23.31
N ILE A 16 -2.95 11.26 23.08
CA ILE A 16 -3.98 11.49 22.05
C ILE A 16 -4.78 12.77 22.36
N GLN A 17 -5.14 12.99 23.63
CA GLN A 17 -5.87 14.19 24.05
C GLN A 17 -5.07 15.47 23.75
N ALA A 18 -3.75 15.45 23.96
CA ALA A 18 -2.85 16.55 23.63
C ALA A 18 -2.82 16.83 22.12
N GLN A 19 -2.77 15.79 21.27
CA GLN A 19 -2.82 15.94 19.80
C GLN A 19 -4.12 16.59 19.32
N VAL A 20 -5.25 16.27 19.95
CA VAL A 20 -6.55 16.92 19.66
C VAL A 20 -6.52 18.38 20.12
N THR A 21 -5.96 18.65 21.30
CA THR A 21 -5.93 20.00 21.91
C THR A 21 -5.03 20.98 21.15
N LEU A 22 -3.97 20.47 20.50
CA LEU A 22 -3.09 21.25 19.62
C LEU A 22 -3.79 21.77 18.35
N GLY A 23 -5.08 21.47 18.16
CA GLY A 23 -5.94 22.05 17.12
C GLY A 23 -5.86 21.37 15.76
N SER A 24 -5.05 20.32 15.62
CA SER A 24 -4.90 19.58 14.35
C SER A 24 -5.97 18.52 14.13
N TYR A 25 -6.73 18.14 15.17
CA TYR A 25 -7.77 17.12 15.09
C TYR A 25 -8.98 17.51 15.94
N SER A 26 -10.18 17.20 15.44
CA SER A 26 -11.46 17.45 16.13
C SER A 26 -11.83 16.35 17.14
N SER A 27 -11.20 15.18 17.05
CA SER A 27 -11.45 14.05 17.95
C SER A 27 -10.32 13.02 17.97
N ALA A 28 -10.27 12.19 19.01
CA ALA A 28 -9.37 11.04 19.08
C ALA A 28 -9.58 10.08 17.89
N SER A 29 -10.84 9.84 17.50
CA SER A 29 -11.14 8.97 16.35
C SER A 29 -10.61 9.54 15.03
N GLU A 30 -10.58 10.87 14.87
CA GLU A 30 -9.96 11.50 13.71
C GLU A 30 -8.45 11.30 13.69
N TYR A 31 -7.79 11.55 14.83
CA TYR A 31 -6.36 11.30 14.98
C TYR A 31 -5.98 9.85 14.66
N LEU A 32 -6.71 8.87 15.23
CA LEU A 32 -6.46 7.46 14.94
C LEU A 32 -6.70 7.11 13.47
N ARG A 33 -7.74 7.67 12.83
CA ARG A 33 -8.00 7.42 11.40
C ARG A 33 -6.87 7.95 10.52
N ASP A 34 -6.30 9.11 10.85
CA ASP A 34 -5.16 9.62 10.09
C ASP A 34 -3.90 8.77 10.30
N LEU A 35 -3.62 8.35 11.53
CA LEU A 35 -2.53 7.40 11.81
C LEU A 35 -2.66 6.11 11.02
N ILE A 36 -3.87 5.53 10.94
CA ILE A 36 -4.13 4.32 10.15
C ILE A 36 -3.85 4.56 8.66
N ARG A 37 -4.30 5.69 8.11
CA ARG A 37 -4.03 6.03 6.70
C ARG A 37 -2.54 6.26 6.45
N SER A 38 -1.84 6.88 7.40
CA SER A 38 -0.40 7.06 7.33
C SER A 38 0.33 5.72 7.34
N ASP A 39 -0.06 4.79 8.21
CA ASP A 39 0.48 3.43 8.24
C ASP A 39 0.23 2.66 6.94
N GLN A 40 -0.99 2.77 6.38
CA GLN A 40 -1.33 2.18 5.08
C GLN A 40 -0.44 2.74 3.96
N ARG A 41 -0.26 4.07 3.89
CA ARG A 41 0.62 4.70 2.91
C ARG A 41 2.07 4.24 3.06
N ARG A 42 2.56 4.14 4.29
CA ARG A 42 3.92 3.65 4.57
C ARG A 42 4.11 2.22 4.10
N LYS A 43 3.18 1.31 4.44
CA LYS A 43 3.22 -0.08 3.99
C LYS A 43 3.12 -0.23 2.47
N ALA A 44 2.27 0.58 1.82
CA ALA A 44 2.17 0.59 0.36
C ALA A 44 3.48 1.05 -0.30
N LYS A 45 4.14 2.06 0.29
CA LYS A 45 5.46 2.51 -0.15
C LYS A 45 6.52 1.43 0.03
N GLU A 46 6.59 0.79 1.19
CA GLU A 46 7.52 -0.31 1.46
C GLU A 46 7.33 -1.48 0.48
N ALA A 47 6.07 -1.82 0.17
CA ALA A 47 5.76 -2.84 -0.83
C ALA A 47 6.23 -2.44 -2.25
N LEU A 48 6.00 -1.19 -2.65
CA LEU A 48 6.47 -0.66 -3.93
C LEU A 48 8.00 -0.68 -4.02
N GLU A 49 8.70 -0.23 -2.97
CA GLU A 49 10.16 -0.24 -2.91
C GLU A 49 10.72 -1.66 -3.03
N ALA A 50 10.06 -2.65 -2.42
CA ALA A 50 10.45 -4.05 -2.55
C ALA A 50 10.32 -4.56 -4.01
N GLU A 51 9.24 -4.21 -4.72
CA GLU A 51 9.09 -4.58 -6.13
C GLU A 51 10.09 -3.86 -7.04
N LEU A 52 10.40 -2.59 -6.77
CA LEU A 52 11.44 -1.85 -7.49
C LEU A 52 12.82 -2.50 -7.29
N LEU A 53 13.15 -2.91 -6.07
CA LEU A 53 14.39 -3.65 -5.79
C LEU A 53 14.43 -4.99 -6.53
N LYS A 54 13.31 -5.71 -6.65
CA LYS A 54 13.26 -6.94 -7.46
C LYS A 54 13.56 -6.64 -8.93
N GLY A 55 12.99 -5.56 -9.49
CA GLY A 55 13.27 -5.12 -10.85
C GLY A 55 14.72 -4.69 -11.06
N LEU A 56 15.32 -3.99 -10.10
CA LEU A 56 16.74 -3.62 -10.18
C LEU A 56 17.67 -4.85 -10.15
N HIS A 57 17.27 -5.91 -9.46
CA HIS A 57 18.01 -7.17 -9.41
C HIS A 57 17.58 -8.17 -10.49
N SER A 58 16.66 -7.84 -11.40
CA SER A 58 16.15 -8.78 -12.41
C SER A 58 17.06 -8.96 -13.62
N GLY A 59 18.22 -8.31 -13.64
CA GLY A 59 19.19 -8.36 -14.73
C GLY A 59 19.36 -7.02 -15.42
N GLU A 60 20.11 -7.02 -16.52
CA GLU A 60 20.40 -5.80 -17.28
C GLU A 60 19.16 -5.34 -18.06
N ALA A 61 18.86 -4.05 -17.99
CA ALA A 61 17.74 -3.47 -18.71
C ALA A 61 18.04 -3.39 -20.20
N THR A 62 17.13 -3.88 -21.03
CA THR A 62 17.17 -3.75 -22.49
C THR A 62 16.15 -2.70 -22.96
N VAL A 63 16.36 -2.16 -24.16
CA VAL A 63 15.37 -1.28 -24.81
C VAL A 63 14.15 -2.13 -25.15
N MET A 64 12.97 -1.66 -24.74
CA MET A 64 11.70 -2.29 -25.11
C MET A 64 11.37 -1.97 -26.57
N THR A 65 11.27 -3.00 -27.43
CA THR A 65 10.89 -2.84 -28.85
C THR A 65 9.41 -3.13 -29.10
N ASP A 66 8.93 -2.84 -30.32
CA ASP A 66 7.55 -3.16 -30.71
C ASP A 66 7.33 -4.68 -30.78
N GLU A 67 8.35 -5.45 -31.20
CA GLU A 67 8.30 -6.91 -31.20
C GLU A 67 8.18 -7.49 -29.78
N ASP A 68 8.88 -6.90 -28.79
CA ASP A 68 8.75 -7.30 -27.39
C ASP A 68 7.30 -7.13 -26.92
N TRP A 69 6.67 -6.00 -27.24
CA TRP A 69 5.27 -5.72 -26.91
C TRP A 69 4.31 -6.72 -27.54
N ASP A 70 4.50 -7.06 -28.80
CA ASP A 70 3.63 -8.00 -29.51
C ASP A 70 3.80 -9.43 -28.98
N SER A 71 5.03 -9.82 -28.63
CA SER A 71 5.32 -11.07 -27.93
C SER A 71 4.60 -11.15 -26.57
N ILE A 72 4.70 -10.11 -25.74
CA ILE A 72 4.03 -10.04 -24.42
C ILE A 72 2.51 -10.16 -24.58
N LYS A 73 1.89 -9.45 -25.52
CA LYS A 73 0.44 -9.53 -25.77
C LYS A 73 0.03 -10.94 -26.19
N HIS A 74 0.80 -11.58 -27.07
CA HIS A 74 0.53 -12.94 -27.52
C HIS A 74 0.60 -13.92 -26.35
N GLU A 75 1.64 -13.83 -25.52
CA GLU A 75 1.81 -14.66 -24.33
C GLU A 75 0.64 -14.53 -23.34
N VAL A 76 0.22 -13.30 -23.05
CA VAL A 76 -0.94 -13.04 -22.18
C VAL A 76 -2.22 -13.63 -22.76
N ALA A 77 -2.46 -13.47 -24.07
CA ALA A 77 -3.62 -14.04 -24.74
C ALA A 77 -3.65 -15.58 -24.65
N GLN A 78 -2.50 -16.23 -24.85
CA GLN A 78 -2.39 -17.69 -24.71
C GLN A 78 -2.68 -18.16 -23.29
N ARG A 79 -2.13 -17.49 -22.27
CA ARG A 79 -2.40 -17.82 -20.85
C ARG A 79 -3.88 -17.71 -20.50
N LEU A 80 -4.58 -16.71 -21.02
CA LEU A 80 -6.02 -16.54 -20.80
C LEU A 80 -6.87 -17.62 -21.48
N ILE A 81 -6.41 -18.17 -22.61
CA ILE A 81 -7.07 -19.29 -23.30
C ILE A 81 -6.80 -20.60 -22.55
N SER A 82 -5.55 -20.86 -22.15
CA SER A 82 -5.19 -22.08 -21.41
C SER A 82 -5.78 -22.13 -20.00
N GLY A 83 -5.89 -20.99 -19.32
CA GLY A 83 -6.52 -20.89 -17.99
C GLY A 83 -8.04 -21.02 -17.98
N LYS A 84 -8.71 -20.99 -19.15
CA LYS A 84 -10.15 -21.27 -19.28
C LYS A 84 -10.47 -22.76 -19.42
N ASN A 85 -9.47 -23.62 -19.60
CA ASN A 85 -9.61 -25.08 -19.75
C ASN A 85 -9.19 -25.87 -18.48
N GLN A 86 -8.99 -25.17 -17.36
CA GLN A 86 -8.87 -25.73 -16.00
C GLN A 86 -10.07 -25.27 -15.17
#